data_AF-A0A0N4T514-F1
#
_entry.id   AF-A0A0N4T514-F1
#
_cell.length_a   1.000
_cell.length_b   1.000
_cell.length_c   1.000
_cell.angle_alpha   90.00
_cell.angle_beta   90.00
_cell.angle_gamma   90.00
#
_symmetry.space_group_name_H-M   'P 1'
#
loop_
_entity.id
_entity.type
_entity.pdbx_description
1 polymer ?
#
loop_
_entity_poly.entity_id
_entity_poly.type
_entity_poly.pdbx_seq_one_letter_code
_entity_poly.pdbx_strand_id
1 'polypeptide(L)'
;MKLFEVIFIVVAVLGGSSRANSTLNHCSENNDDSNKLLITKAQMNFALELLRYSSQADEASLLSPFAIVSVMSLLYEGARGETEREMGRVLSADQPKNAFGAYIECAIKNIHKQSKRNDYSLYYLTKFFVQQNSLKSDFKDITRRRYPYELTQINFASPLQVKSIREIFIKWVKKSMNYGARNIASMVSTQSLNLFNGIHFTDDWMYEFLPLNHMSPFYSARLRIPMMERTAKFPYYENQHMQAVSLPFKDSEMQ
;
A
#
# COMPACT_ATOMS: atom_id res chain seq x y z
N MET A 1 27.97 6.90 -10.07
CA MET A 1 27.29 5.68 -10.56
C MET A 1 25.80 6.01 -10.66
N LYS A 2 25.33 6.35 -11.87
CA LYS A 2 23.91 6.67 -12.12
C LYS A 2 23.15 5.35 -12.20
N LEU A 3 22.25 5.09 -11.25
CA LEU A 3 21.30 3.98 -11.35
C LEU A 3 20.32 4.33 -12.47
N PHE A 4 20.37 3.58 -13.56
CA PHE A 4 19.36 3.62 -14.60
C PHE A 4 18.16 2.81 -14.08
N GLU A 5 17.03 3.48 -13.89
CA GLU A 5 15.74 2.85 -13.61
C GLU A 5 15.30 2.12 -14.89
N VAL A 6 15.27 0.80 -14.83
CA VAL A 6 14.80 -0.06 -15.93
C VAL A 6 13.33 -0.39 -15.67
N ILE A 7 12.54 -0.20 -16.71
CA ILE A 7 11.08 -0.23 -16.72
C ILE A 7 10.57 -1.67 -16.68
N PHE A 8 9.67 -1.93 -15.75
CA PHE A 8 8.66 -2.98 -15.84
C PHE A 8 7.31 -2.37 -15.50
N ILE A 9 6.29 -2.63 -16.32
CA ILE A 9 4.91 -2.64 -15.85
C ILE A 9 4.65 -4.08 -15.42
N VAL A 10 5.02 -4.42 -14.18
CA VAL A 10 4.41 -5.56 -13.51
C VAL A 10 3.14 -5.01 -12.88
N VAL A 11 1.98 -5.26 -13.50
CA VAL A 11 0.71 -5.12 -12.78
C VAL A 11 0.62 -6.30 -11.83
N ALA A 12 1.23 -6.17 -10.66
CA ALA A 12 0.98 -7.08 -9.54
C ALA A 12 -0.39 -6.72 -8.97
N VAL A 13 -1.45 -7.30 -9.55
CA VAL A 13 -2.73 -7.35 -8.87
C VAL A 13 -2.58 -8.40 -7.78
N LEU A 14 -2.33 -7.97 -6.53
CA LEU A 14 -2.54 -8.81 -5.36
C LEU A 14 -4.05 -8.94 -5.17
N GLY A 15 -4.65 -9.76 -6.03
CA GLY A 15 -6.06 -10.05 -6.06
C GLY A 15 -6.24 -11.40 -5.40
N GLY A 16 -6.63 -11.39 -4.12
CA GLY A 16 -6.95 -12.61 -3.40
C GLY A 16 -7.93 -13.45 -4.19
N SER A 17 -7.43 -14.51 -4.82
CA SER A 17 -8.28 -15.45 -5.53
C SER A 17 -9.13 -16.21 -4.50
N SER A 18 -10.44 -16.23 -4.73
CA SER A 18 -11.37 -17.07 -4.00
C SER A 18 -11.17 -18.54 -4.41
N ARG A 19 -10.02 -19.13 -4.05
CA ARG A 19 -9.99 -20.58 -3.85
C ARG A 19 -10.84 -20.85 -2.62
N ALA A 20 -11.86 -21.67 -2.76
CA ALA A 20 -12.84 -22.04 -1.74
C ALA A 20 -12.25 -22.77 -0.49
N ASN A 21 -10.94 -22.67 -0.25
CA ASN A 21 -10.23 -23.21 0.91
C ASN A 21 -9.05 -22.32 1.38
N SER A 22 -8.98 -21.03 0.99
CA SER A 22 -7.96 -20.12 1.51
C SER A 22 -8.44 -19.37 2.76
N THR A 23 -7.65 -19.46 3.83
CA THR A 23 -7.86 -18.85 5.16
C THR A 23 -7.76 -17.32 5.20
N LEU A 24 -7.69 -16.66 4.03
CA LEU A 24 -7.62 -15.20 3.85
C LEU A 24 -8.95 -14.48 4.22
N ASN A 25 -10.00 -15.25 4.48
CA ASN A 25 -11.33 -14.73 4.83
C ASN A 25 -11.65 -14.68 6.32
N HIS A 26 -10.67 -14.82 7.22
CA HIS A 26 -10.92 -14.84 8.66
C HIS A 26 -11.18 -13.47 9.31
N CYS A 27 -11.84 -12.57 8.58
CA CYS A 27 -12.26 -11.26 9.05
C CYS A 27 -13.77 -11.04 8.88
N SER A 28 -14.58 -12.03 9.28
CA SER A 28 -15.88 -11.81 9.92
C SER A 28 -16.49 -13.17 10.26
N GLU A 29 -16.85 -13.37 11.52
CA GLU A 29 -17.79 -14.43 11.92
C GLU A 29 -19.25 -13.98 11.79
N ASN A 30 -19.57 -12.82 11.19
CA ASN A 30 -20.95 -12.36 11.00
C ASN A 30 -21.22 -11.56 9.69
N ASN A 31 -21.97 -12.20 8.79
CA ASN A 31 -23.09 -11.71 7.95
C ASN A 31 -23.05 -10.29 7.32
N ASP A 32 -22.17 -10.02 6.35
CA ASP A 32 -22.62 -9.35 5.10
C ASP A 32 -21.60 -9.51 3.96
N ASP A 33 -21.58 -10.68 3.34
CA ASP A 33 -20.70 -10.95 2.19
C ASP A 33 -20.94 -9.99 1.02
N SER A 34 -22.14 -9.39 0.93
CA SER A 34 -22.49 -8.47 -0.15
C SER A 34 -21.75 -7.13 -0.02
N ASN A 35 -21.71 -6.53 1.17
CA ASN A 35 -20.95 -5.29 1.42
C ASN A 35 -19.46 -5.50 1.18
N LYS A 36 -18.93 -6.63 1.63
CA LYS A 36 -17.51 -6.97 1.43
C LYS A 36 -17.17 -7.07 -0.06
N LEU A 37 -18.01 -7.75 -0.85
CA LEU A 37 -17.82 -7.85 -2.29
C LEU A 37 -17.85 -6.48 -2.97
N LEU A 38 -18.81 -5.62 -2.61
CA LEU A 38 -18.92 -4.27 -3.15
C LEU A 38 -17.70 -3.41 -2.80
N ILE A 39 -17.25 -3.47 -1.55
CA ILE A 39 -16.04 -2.77 -1.11
C ILE A 39 -14.81 -3.31 -1.87
N THR A 40 -14.63 -4.63 -1.97
CA THR A 40 -13.50 -5.21 -2.72
C THR A 40 -13.51 -4.77 -4.19
N LYS A 41 -14.69 -4.73 -4.83
CA LYS A 41 -14.82 -4.21 -6.20
C LYS A 41 -14.46 -2.72 -6.30
N ALA A 42 -14.90 -1.91 -5.33
CA ALA A 42 -14.53 -0.49 -5.25
C ALA A 42 -13.01 -0.31 -5.14
N GLN A 43 -12.36 -1.13 -4.32
CA GLN A 43 -10.91 -1.11 -4.13
C GLN A 43 -10.14 -1.52 -5.38
N MET A 44 -10.61 -2.54 -6.11
CA MET A 44 -10.04 -2.92 -7.41
C MET A 44 -10.19 -1.82 -8.45
N ASN A 45 -11.38 -1.21 -8.54
CA ASN A 45 -11.61 -0.08 -9.44
C ASN A 45 -10.70 1.10 -9.11
N PHE A 46 -10.60 1.46 -7.82
CA PHE A 46 -9.70 2.51 -7.35
C PHE A 46 -8.24 2.22 -7.75
N ALA A 47 -7.77 0.98 -7.59
CA ALA A 47 -6.42 0.59 -7.98
C ALA A 47 -6.16 0.76 -9.48
N LEU A 48 -7.11 0.33 -10.32
CA LEU A 48 -7.00 0.45 -11.78
C LEU A 48 -7.06 1.90 -12.24
N GLU A 49 -7.95 2.71 -11.67
CA GLU A 49 -8.04 4.15 -11.96
C GLU A 49 -6.79 4.88 -11.50
N LEU A 50 -6.30 4.60 -10.30
CA LEU A 50 -5.05 5.17 -9.80
C LEU A 50 -3.89 4.88 -10.75
N LEU A 51 -3.74 3.63 -11.19
CA LEU A 51 -2.72 3.26 -12.15
C LEU A 51 -2.90 4.02 -13.47
N ARG A 52 -4.13 4.07 -14.00
CA ARG A 52 -4.43 4.74 -15.27
C ARG A 52 -4.13 6.24 -15.24
N TYR A 53 -4.40 6.93 -14.14
CA TYR A 53 -4.17 8.38 -14.03
C TYR A 53 -2.76 8.74 -13.57
N SER A 54 -2.05 7.82 -12.91
CA SER A 54 -0.71 8.09 -12.36
C SER A 54 0.42 7.57 -13.25
N SER A 55 0.13 6.66 -14.19
CA SER A 55 1.13 6.15 -15.13
C SER A 55 1.21 7.01 -16.39
N GLN A 56 2.44 7.21 -16.86
CA GLN A 56 2.72 7.80 -18.16
C GLN A 56 3.20 6.71 -19.12
N ALA A 57 2.96 6.93 -20.41
CA ALA A 57 3.54 6.06 -21.44
C ALA A 57 5.08 6.08 -21.31
N ASP A 58 5.70 4.91 -21.45
CA ASP A 58 7.15 4.72 -21.43
C ASP A 58 7.86 5.05 -20.10
N GLU A 59 7.13 5.15 -18.99
CA GLU A 59 7.69 5.29 -17.64
C GLU A 59 7.33 4.11 -16.72
N ALA A 60 8.26 3.73 -15.85
CA ALA A 60 8.01 2.74 -14.82
C ALA A 60 7.12 3.33 -13.72
N SER A 61 6.01 2.68 -13.42
CA SER A 61 5.09 3.11 -12.35
C SER A 61 5.03 2.02 -11.28
N LEU A 62 5.37 2.38 -10.04
CA LEU A 62 5.17 1.54 -8.86
C LEU A 62 4.27 2.26 -7.87
N LEU A 63 3.09 1.71 -7.64
CA LEU A 63 2.07 2.29 -6.79
C LEU A 63 1.53 1.23 -5.85
N SER A 64 1.20 1.63 -4.63
CA SER A 64 0.41 0.80 -3.72
C SER A 64 -0.95 1.45 -3.49
N PRO A 65 -2.01 1.00 -4.18
CA PRO A 65 -3.37 1.49 -3.96
C PRO A 65 -3.79 1.34 -2.50
N PHE A 66 -3.46 0.20 -1.88
CA PHE A 66 -3.81 -0.07 -0.48
C PHE A 66 -3.19 0.95 0.49
N ALA A 67 -1.92 1.31 0.31
CA ALA A 67 -1.24 2.33 1.13
C ALA A 67 -1.97 3.69 1.10
N ILE A 68 -2.47 4.08 -0.07
CA ILE A 68 -3.23 5.32 -0.24
C ILE A 68 -4.60 5.19 0.40
N VAL A 69 -5.35 4.13 0.08
CA VAL A 69 -6.69 3.92 0.62
C VAL A 69 -6.67 3.82 2.13
N SER A 70 -5.73 3.09 2.73
CA SER A 70 -5.72 2.87 4.18
C SER A 70 -5.59 4.17 4.96
N VAL A 71 -4.83 5.12 4.42
CA VAL A 71 -4.65 6.46 4.99
C VAL A 71 -5.82 7.37 4.69
N MET A 72 -6.37 7.28 3.48
CA MET A 72 -7.63 7.95 3.16
C MET A 72 -8.78 7.46 4.03
N SER A 73 -8.80 6.18 4.43
CA SER A 73 -9.77 5.62 5.37
C SER A 73 -9.66 6.25 6.75
N LEU A 74 -8.44 6.50 7.23
CA LEU A 74 -8.22 7.22 8.49
C LEU A 74 -8.76 8.66 8.40
N LEU A 75 -8.47 9.38 7.31
CA LEU A 75 -9.02 10.72 7.07
C LEU A 75 -10.55 10.68 6.95
N TYR A 76 -11.09 9.64 6.32
CA TYR A 76 -12.50 9.44 6.11
C TYR A 76 -13.25 9.37 7.45
N GLU A 77 -12.69 8.72 8.48
CA GLU A 77 -13.26 8.71 9.84
C GLU A 77 -13.58 10.12 10.39
N GLY A 78 -12.73 11.10 10.06
CA GLY A 78 -12.88 12.50 10.44
C GLY A 78 -13.77 13.33 9.51
N ALA A 79 -13.96 12.90 8.26
CA ALA A 79 -14.74 13.62 7.26
C ALA A 79 -16.23 13.67 7.63
N ARG A 80 -16.90 14.79 7.28
CA ARG A 80 -18.34 15.01 7.47
C ARG A 80 -18.94 15.72 6.25
N GLY A 81 -20.25 15.60 6.07
CA GLY A 81 -20.99 16.33 5.04
C GLY A 81 -20.56 15.95 3.62
N GLU A 82 -20.26 16.94 2.78
CA GLU A 82 -19.87 16.70 1.39
C GLU A 82 -18.60 15.86 1.26
N THR A 83 -17.57 16.19 2.04
CA THR A 83 -16.29 15.47 2.02
C THR A 83 -16.48 14.00 2.39
N GLU A 84 -17.36 13.71 3.36
CA GLU A 84 -17.70 12.33 3.70
C GLU A 84 -18.40 11.61 2.55
N ARG A 85 -19.32 12.28 1.86
CA ARG A 85 -20.05 11.67 0.75
C ARG A 85 -19.15 11.37 -0.44
N GLU A 86 -18.30 12.32 -0.85
CA GLU A 86 -17.37 12.12 -1.96
C GLU A 86 -16.34 11.02 -1.65
N MET A 87 -15.77 11.02 -0.45
CA MET A 87 -14.85 9.95 -0.02
C MET A 87 -15.54 8.59 0.04
N GLY A 88 -16.78 8.51 0.55
CA GLY A 88 -17.54 7.26 0.62
C GLY A 88 -17.81 6.66 -0.76
N ARG A 89 -18.19 7.49 -1.74
CA ARG A 89 -18.41 7.03 -3.11
C ARG A 89 -17.17 6.37 -3.72
N VAL A 90 -16.01 7.01 -3.56
CA VAL A 90 -14.75 6.54 -4.16
C VAL A 90 -14.14 5.36 -3.39
N LEU A 91 -14.14 5.41 -2.06
CA LEU A 91 -13.41 4.44 -1.24
C LEU A 91 -14.24 3.21 -0.88
N SER A 92 -15.54 3.39 -0.63
CA SER A 92 -16.40 2.34 -0.09
C SER A 92 -17.57 1.95 -1.02
N ALA A 93 -17.67 2.52 -2.22
CA ALA A 93 -18.86 2.37 -3.08
C ALA A 93 -20.17 2.68 -2.31
N ASP A 94 -20.14 3.79 -1.57
CA ASP A 94 -21.25 4.28 -0.73
C ASP A 94 -21.68 3.30 0.38
N GLN A 95 -20.90 2.24 0.64
CA GLN A 95 -21.15 1.33 1.76
C GLN A 95 -20.93 2.03 3.11
N PRO A 96 -21.63 1.58 4.18
CA PRO A 96 -21.54 2.21 5.48
C PRO A 96 -20.09 2.36 5.94
N LYS A 97 -19.75 3.57 6.40
CA LYS A 97 -18.41 3.93 6.87
C LYS A 97 -17.83 2.96 7.89
N ASN A 98 -18.67 2.42 8.78
CA ASN A 98 -18.26 1.40 9.74
C ASN A 98 -17.83 0.09 9.05
N ALA A 99 -18.56 -0.37 8.04
CA ALA A 99 -18.24 -1.58 7.28
C ALA A 99 -16.91 -1.41 6.51
N PHE A 100 -16.72 -0.25 5.87
CA PHE A 100 -15.46 0.08 5.21
C PHE A 100 -14.28 0.19 6.21
N GLY A 101 -14.47 0.86 7.34
CA GLY A 101 -13.45 0.95 8.39
C GLY A 101 -13.05 -0.43 8.93
N ALA A 102 -14.02 -1.34 9.14
CA ALA A 102 -13.75 -2.71 9.56
C ALA A 102 -13.01 -3.52 8.49
N TYR A 103 -13.33 -3.32 7.21
CA TYR A 103 -12.63 -3.93 6.07
C TYR A 103 -11.15 -3.53 6.05
N ILE A 104 -10.86 -2.23 6.18
CA ILE A 104 -9.47 -1.73 6.20
C ILE A 104 -8.74 -2.17 7.47
N GLU A 105 -9.39 -2.11 8.64
CA GLU A 105 -8.83 -2.59 9.90
C GLU A 105 -8.41 -4.07 9.80
N CYS A 106 -9.28 -4.92 9.23
CA CYS A 106 -8.95 -6.32 8.97
C CYS A 106 -7.71 -6.45 8.09
N ALA A 107 -7.67 -5.75 6.95
CA ALA A 107 -6.56 -5.84 6.01
C ALA A 107 -5.23 -5.47 6.68
N ILE A 108 -5.22 -4.39 7.47
CA ILE A 108 -4.06 -3.97 8.25
C ILE A 108 -3.67 -5.04 9.30
N LYS A 109 -4.64 -5.62 10.01
CA LYS A 109 -4.37 -6.71 10.97
C LYS A 109 -3.76 -7.93 10.30
N ASN A 110 -4.24 -8.30 9.11
CA ASN A 110 -3.69 -9.41 8.33
C ASN A 110 -2.24 -9.13 7.92
N ILE A 111 -1.96 -7.94 7.40
CA ILE A 111 -0.60 -7.47 7.09
C ILE A 111 0.31 -7.58 8.32
N HIS A 112 -0.14 -7.12 9.49
CA HIS A 112 0.63 -7.20 10.73
C HIS A 112 0.79 -8.62 11.31
N LYS A 113 -0.19 -9.50 11.09
CA LYS A 113 -0.08 -10.91 11.50
C LYS A 113 0.97 -11.62 10.63
N GLN A 114 0.97 -11.28 9.34
CA GLN A 114 1.90 -11.77 8.34
C GLN A 114 3.33 -11.27 8.62
N SER A 115 3.51 -10.00 8.96
CA SER A 115 4.82 -9.41 9.30
C SER A 115 5.52 -9.98 10.54
N LYS A 116 4.84 -10.79 11.36
CA LYS A 116 5.42 -11.44 12.55
C LYS A 116 5.99 -12.82 12.27
N ARG A 117 5.82 -13.34 11.05
CA ARG A 117 6.46 -14.57 10.60
C ARG A 117 7.88 -14.20 10.14
N ASN A 118 8.89 -14.79 10.75
CA ASN A 118 10.29 -14.34 10.71
C ASN A 118 10.98 -14.36 9.34
N ASP A 119 10.31 -14.85 8.28
CA ASP A 119 10.94 -15.16 7.00
C ASP A 119 10.63 -14.16 5.87
N TYR A 120 9.80 -13.14 6.10
CA TYR A 120 9.56 -12.06 5.11
C TYR A 120 9.30 -10.70 5.75
N SER A 121 9.54 -9.63 4.99
CA SER A 121 9.55 -8.25 5.49
C SER A 121 8.40 -7.43 4.91
N LEU A 122 7.22 -7.59 5.50
CA LEU A 122 6.05 -6.76 5.24
C LEU A 122 5.92 -5.67 6.32
N TYR A 123 6.07 -4.40 5.95
CA TYR A 123 5.91 -3.28 6.88
C TYR A 123 4.77 -2.38 6.41
N TYR A 124 3.90 -1.99 7.34
CA TYR A 124 2.87 -0.96 7.14
C TYR A 124 3.00 0.09 8.24
N LEU A 125 3.19 1.35 7.83
CA LEU A 125 3.56 2.42 8.75
C LEU A 125 2.86 3.71 8.36
N THR A 126 2.26 4.38 9.34
CA THR A 126 1.62 5.68 9.16
C THR A 126 2.13 6.67 10.19
N LYS A 127 2.48 7.89 9.76
CA LYS A 127 2.90 8.98 10.64
C LYS A 127 2.15 10.27 10.37
N PHE A 128 1.63 10.87 11.43
CA PHE A 128 0.96 12.15 11.45
C PHE A 128 1.86 13.20 12.11
N PHE A 129 2.05 14.33 11.45
CA PHE A 129 2.46 15.58 12.08
C PHE A 129 1.28 16.52 12.10
N VAL A 130 0.77 16.85 13.28
CA VAL A 130 -0.48 17.61 13.41
C VAL A 130 -0.30 18.82 14.30
N GLN A 131 -1.07 19.88 14.05
CA GLN A 131 -1.08 21.05 14.91
C GLN A 131 -1.39 20.63 16.36
N GLN A 132 -0.62 21.16 17.31
CA GLN A 132 -0.84 20.94 18.74
C GLN A 132 -2.31 21.19 19.11
N ASN A 133 -2.87 20.23 19.86
CA ASN A 133 -4.24 20.27 20.40
C ASN A 133 -5.39 20.42 19.37
N SER A 134 -5.14 20.19 18.08
CA SER A 134 -6.17 20.34 17.03
C SER A 134 -7.09 19.12 16.84
N LEU A 135 -6.63 17.92 17.19
CA LEU A 135 -7.43 16.70 17.02
C LEU A 135 -8.48 16.54 18.13
N LYS A 136 -9.76 16.40 17.74
CA LYS A 136 -10.89 16.10 18.63
C LYS A 136 -10.74 14.72 19.29
N SER A 137 -11.30 14.55 20.49
CA SER A 137 -11.29 13.29 21.26
C SER A 137 -11.86 12.12 20.44
N ASP A 138 -13.06 12.31 19.90
CA ASP A 138 -13.82 11.22 19.28
C ASP A 138 -13.11 10.69 18.02
N PHE A 139 -12.43 11.59 17.29
CA PHE A 139 -11.57 11.19 16.18
C PHE A 139 -10.44 10.29 16.65
N LYS A 140 -9.70 10.70 17.70
CA LYS A 140 -8.62 9.89 18.28
C LYS A 140 -9.14 8.54 18.76
N ASP A 141 -10.32 8.50 19.35
CA ASP A 141 -10.89 7.28 19.93
C ASP A 141 -11.31 6.27 18.86
N ILE A 142 -11.86 6.74 17.73
CA ILE A 142 -12.18 5.89 16.59
C ILE A 142 -10.90 5.44 15.90
N THR A 143 -9.98 6.36 15.60
CA THR A 143 -8.80 6.04 14.77
C THR A 143 -7.78 5.18 15.51
N ARG A 144 -7.54 5.39 16.80
CA ARG A 144 -6.58 4.58 17.60
C ARG A 144 -7.00 3.13 17.74
N ARG A 145 -8.31 2.84 17.68
CA ARG A 145 -8.82 1.47 17.75
C ARG A 145 -8.58 0.70 16.45
N ARG A 146 -8.68 1.38 15.30
CA ARG A 146 -8.68 0.75 13.97
C ARG A 146 -7.37 0.84 13.22
N TYR A 147 -6.64 1.95 13.37
CA TYR A 147 -5.50 2.26 12.53
C TYR A 147 -4.23 2.41 13.40
N PRO A 148 -3.17 1.66 13.09
CA PRO A 148 -1.86 1.89 13.69
C PRO A 148 -1.23 3.12 13.03
N TYR A 149 -0.96 4.14 13.84
CA TYR A 149 -0.24 5.32 13.40
C TYR A 149 0.57 5.94 14.54
N GLU A 150 1.67 6.60 14.18
CA GLU A 150 2.42 7.46 15.08
C GLU A 150 1.98 8.91 14.93
N LEU A 151 1.77 9.58 16.06
CA LEU A 151 1.39 10.99 16.10
C LEU A 151 2.52 11.84 16.65
N THR A 152 2.86 12.92 15.97
CA THR A 152 3.76 13.97 16.45
C THR A 152 3.04 15.30 16.40
N GLN A 153 2.92 15.97 17.55
CA GLN A 153 2.32 17.30 17.58
C GLN A 153 3.37 18.35 17.28
N ILE A 154 3.07 19.23 16.33
CA ILE A 154 3.93 20.33 15.90
C ILE A 154 3.18 21.63 16.14
N ASN A 155 3.88 22.64 16.64
CA ASN A 155 3.39 24.00 16.53
C ASN A 155 3.78 24.56 15.15
N PHE A 156 2.85 24.55 14.20
CA PHE A 156 3.11 25.03 12.84
C PHE A 156 3.37 26.55 12.77
N ALA A 157 3.00 27.30 13.82
CA ALA A 157 3.39 28.71 13.96
C ALA A 157 4.87 28.90 14.36
N SER A 158 5.58 27.83 14.74
CA SER A 158 7.01 27.88 15.07
C SER A 158 7.86 27.42 13.88
N PRO A 159 8.59 28.32 13.20
CA PRO A 159 9.45 27.96 12.07
C PRO A 159 10.50 26.91 12.44
N LEU A 160 10.99 26.92 13.68
CA LEU A 160 11.95 25.93 14.19
C LEU A 160 11.33 24.53 14.24
N GLN A 161 10.10 24.39 14.74
CA GLN A 161 9.43 23.09 14.77
C GLN A 161 9.00 22.61 13.38
N VAL A 162 8.60 23.52 12.49
CA VAL A 162 8.31 23.18 11.09
C VAL A 162 9.56 22.63 10.39
N LYS A 163 10.72 23.28 10.58
CA LYS A 163 12.00 22.79 10.02
C LYS A 163 12.40 21.42 10.57
N SER A 164 12.06 21.10 11.82
CA SER A 164 12.42 19.82 12.43
C SER A 164 11.58 18.63 11.93
N ILE A 165 10.40 18.86 11.32
CA ILE A 165 9.54 17.79 10.77
C ILE A 165 10.33 16.86 9.86
N ARG A 166 11.16 17.42 8.97
CA ARG A 166 11.97 16.65 8.03
C ARG A 166 12.93 15.72 8.75
N GLU A 167 13.64 16.21 9.77
CA GLU A 167 14.60 15.40 10.53
C GLU A 167 13.91 14.31 11.35
N ILE A 168 12.77 14.63 11.98
CA ILE A 168 11.96 13.66 12.71
C ILE A 168 11.46 12.57 11.77
N PHE A 169 10.99 12.94 10.58
CA PHE A 169 10.56 12.00 9.55
C PHE A 169 11.71 11.11 9.06
N ILE A 170 12.89 11.68 8.74
CA ILE A 170 14.06 10.89 8.33
C ILE A 170 14.45 9.88 9.41
N LYS A 171 14.51 10.30 10.68
CA LYS A 171 14.82 9.42 11.82
C LYS A 171 13.78 8.33 11.96
N TRP A 172 12.50 8.67 11.79
CA TRP A 172 11.41 7.72 11.83
C TRP A 172 11.50 6.67 10.72
N VAL A 173 11.68 7.07 9.44
CA VAL A 173 11.81 6.09 8.35
C VAL A 173 13.01 5.16 8.58
N LYS A 174 14.16 5.72 8.97
CA LYS A 174 15.37 4.92 9.26
C LYS A 174 15.13 3.88 10.36
N LYS A 175 14.44 4.27 11.43
CA LYS A 175 14.11 3.37 12.55
C LYS A 175 13.12 2.30 12.13
N SER A 176 12.11 2.67 11.35
CA SER A 176 10.95 1.80 11.12
C SER A 176 11.13 0.84 9.94
N MET A 177 12.03 1.13 9.00
CA MET A 177 12.13 0.38 7.75
C MET A 177 13.54 -0.13 7.41
N ASN A 178 14.56 0.14 8.24
CA ASN A 178 15.96 -0.23 8.00
C ASN A 178 16.57 0.24 6.66
N TYR A 179 15.87 1.08 5.90
CA TYR A 179 16.36 1.81 4.73
C TYR A 179 16.16 3.31 4.91
N GLY A 180 16.98 4.11 4.22
CA GLY A 180 16.91 5.57 4.27
C GLY A 180 15.89 6.12 3.29
N ALA A 181 15.08 7.09 3.72
CA ALA A 181 14.27 7.88 2.79
C ALA A 181 15.14 8.86 1.99
N ARG A 182 15.01 8.83 0.66
CA ARG A 182 15.58 9.82 -0.28
C ARG A 182 14.49 10.81 -0.71
N ASN A 183 14.86 12.04 -1.05
CA ASN A 183 13.97 13.07 -1.65
C ASN A 183 12.75 13.52 -0.81
N ILE A 184 12.90 13.69 0.50
CA ILE A 184 11.83 14.19 1.41
C ILE A 184 11.63 15.71 1.34
N ALA A 185 12.56 16.42 0.70
CA ALA A 185 12.83 17.83 0.94
C ALA A 185 11.71 18.81 0.56
N SER A 186 10.75 18.42 -0.30
CA SER A 186 9.72 19.33 -0.84
C SER A 186 8.30 19.12 -0.28
N MET A 187 8.07 18.14 0.60
CA MET A 187 6.70 17.65 0.89
C MET A 187 6.06 18.16 2.19
N VAL A 188 6.76 18.94 3.02
CA VAL A 188 6.22 19.34 4.33
C VAL A 188 5.43 20.64 4.20
N SER A 189 4.09 20.52 4.22
CA SER A 189 3.19 21.66 4.38
C SER A 189 3.40 22.33 5.73
N THR A 190 3.35 23.67 5.74
CA THR A 190 3.45 24.48 6.95
C THR A 190 2.10 24.74 7.62
N GLN A 191 0.99 24.21 7.07
CA GLN A 191 -0.31 24.81 7.36
C GLN A 191 -1.13 24.15 8.46
N SER A 192 -1.09 22.82 8.69
CA SER A 192 -1.83 22.19 9.81
C SER A 192 -1.57 20.69 10.02
N LEU A 193 -1.37 19.94 8.93
CA LEU A 193 -1.29 18.49 8.97
C LEU A 193 -0.36 17.98 7.87
N ASN A 194 0.55 17.08 8.22
CA ASN A 194 1.30 16.26 7.27
C ASN A 194 1.07 14.80 7.61
N LEU A 195 0.77 14.00 6.59
CA LEU A 195 0.43 12.60 6.72
C LEU A 195 1.31 11.79 5.80
N PHE A 196 2.02 10.84 6.37
CA PHE A 196 2.94 9.97 5.66
C PHE A 196 2.50 8.52 5.83
N ASN A 197 2.47 7.79 4.74
CA ASN A 197 2.28 6.34 4.73
C ASN A 197 3.44 5.66 4.04
N GLY A 198 3.78 4.48 4.51
CA GLY A 198 4.73 3.59 3.85
C GLY A 198 4.24 2.16 3.95
N ILE A 199 4.31 1.46 2.83
CA ILE A 199 4.21 0.01 2.77
C ILE A 199 5.47 -0.55 2.11
N HIS A 200 5.96 -1.66 2.63
CA HIS A 200 7.09 -2.38 2.07
C HIS A 200 6.75 -3.86 2.06
N PHE A 201 7.10 -4.53 0.98
CA PHE A 201 6.92 -5.96 0.84
C PHE A 201 8.17 -6.59 0.24
N THR A 202 8.62 -7.68 0.84
CA THR A 202 9.70 -8.53 0.34
C THR A 202 9.44 -9.90 0.90
N ASP A 203 9.45 -10.91 0.04
CA ASP A 203 9.13 -12.30 0.36
C ASP A 203 9.89 -13.22 -0.61
N ASP A 204 10.04 -14.48 -0.22
CA ASP A 204 10.69 -15.50 -1.02
C ASP A 204 9.71 -16.11 -2.01
N TRP A 205 10.17 -16.34 -3.24
CA TRP A 205 9.40 -17.09 -4.22
C TRP A 205 9.19 -18.53 -3.72
N MET A 206 7.99 -19.09 -3.90
CA MET A 206 7.72 -20.50 -3.63
C MET A 206 8.62 -21.41 -4.49
N TYR A 207 8.91 -20.94 -5.71
CA TYR A 207 9.82 -21.59 -6.65
C TYR A 207 10.95 -20.62 -6.99
N GLU A 208 12.01 -20.65 -6.20
CA GLU A 208 13.18 -19.79 -6.38
C GLU A 208 13.79 -19.91 -7.79
N PHE A 209 14.23 -18.76 -8.29
CA PHE A 209 14.92 -18.64 -9.58
C PHE A 209 16.36 -19.13 -9.47
N LEU A 210 16.91 -19.57 -10.61
CA LEU A 210 18.34 -19.86 -10.69
C LEU A 210 19.17 -18.58 -10.53
N PRO A 211 20.43 -18.66 -10.08
CA PRO A 211 21.31 -17.50 -9.95
C PRO A 211 21.41 -16.68 -11.25
N LEU A 212 21.56 -15.36 -11.09
CA LEU A 212 21.64 -14.36 -12.18
C LEU A 212 22.95 -14.46 -12.98
N ASN A 213 23.13 -15.55 -13.71
CA ASN A 213 24.37 -15.85 -14.43
C ASN A 213 24.30 -15.51 -15.92
N HIS A 214 23.13 -15.11 -16.43
CA HIS A 214 22.90 -14.89 -17.86
C HIS A 214 22.34 -13.49 -18.16
N MET A 215 23.00 -12.80 -19.09
CA MET A 215 22.60 -11.47 -19.56
C MET A 215 21.75 -11.58 -20.82
N SER A 216 20.49 -11.15 -20.76
CA SER A 216 19.55 -11.20 -21.89
C SER A 216 19.17 -9.82 -22.40
N PRO A 217 18.84 -9.66 -23.70
CA PRO A 217 18.28 -8.42 -24.22
C PRO A 217 16.93 -8.08 -23.57
N PHE A 218 16.73 -6.81 -23.23
CA PHE A 218 15.46 -6.22 -22.81
C PHE A 218 15.08 -5.13 -23.82
N TYR A 219 14.09 -5.42 -24.66
CA TYR A 219 13.87 -4.70 -25.92
C TYR A 219 13.32 -3.28 -25.74
N SER A 220 12.44 -3.04 -24.77
CA SER A 220 11.81 -1.73 -24.58
C SER A 220 12.82 -0.65 -24.18
N ALA A 221 13.80 -0.97 -23.33
CA ALA A 221 14.88 -0.06 -22.98
C ALA A 221 16.14 -0.19 -23.86
N ARG A 222 16.18 -1.18 -24.78
CA ARG A 222 17.37 -1.56 -25.56
C ARG A 222 18.61 -1.79 -24.70
N LEU A 223 18.43 -2.46 -23.57
CA LEU A 223 19.50 -2.79 -22.62
C LEU A 223 19.74 -4.30 -22.56
N ARG A 224 20.88 -4.72 -22.02
CA ARG A 224 21.07 -6.09 -21.56
C ARG A 224 20.96 -6.10 -20.04
N ILE A 225 20.14 -7.00 -19.52
CA ILE A 225 19.92 -7.14 -18.07
C ILE A 225 20.19 -8.58 -17.62
N PRO A 226 20.64 -8.78 -16.37
CA PRO A 226 20.64 -10.11 -15.78
C PRO A 226 19.19 -10.60 -15.70
N MET A 227 18.88 -11.68 -16.40
CA MET A 227 17.51 -12.22 -16.49
C MET A 227 17.39 -13.45 -15.61
N MET A 228 16.40 -13.46 -14.72
CA MET A 228 16.08 -14.65 -13.92
C MET A 228 15.41 -15.70 -14.81
N GLU A 229 15.73 -16.98 -14.59
CA GLU A 229 15.14 -18.09 -15.34
C GLU A 229 14.66 -19.20 -14.39
N ARG A 230 13.47 -19.73 -14.68
CA ARG A 230 12.88 -20.86 -13.97
C ARG A 230 11.88 -21.58 -14.86
N THR A 231 12.00 -22.91 -14.95
CA THR A 231 10.99 -23.77 -15.58
C THR A 231 10.20 -24.50 -14.49
N ALA A 232 8.90 -24.23 -14.38
CA ALA A 232 7.98 -24.90 -13.47
C ALA A 232 6.53 -24.77 -13.97
N LYS A 233 5.59 -25.44 -13.31
CA LYS A 233 4.15 -25.27 -13.58
C LYS A 233 3.62 -24.06 -12.82
N PHE A 234 3.20 -23.04 -13.55
CA PHE A 234 2.59 -21.83 -12.99
C PHE A 234 1.16 -21.67 -13.51
N PRO A 235 0.25 -21.06 -12.73
CA PRO A 235 -1.00 -20.55 -13.28
C PRO A 235 -0.71 -19.55 -14.40
N TYR A 236 -1.32 -19.79 -15.56
CA TYR A 236 -1.05 -19.06 -16.79
C TYR A 236 -2.35 -18.77 -17.54
N TYR A 237 -2.40 -17.62 -18.19
CA TYR A 237 -3.49 -17.20 -19.06
C TYR A 237 -2.93 -16.47 -20.28
N GLU A 238 -3.55 -16.66 -21.44
CA GLU A 238 -3.17 -15.99 -22.69
C GLU A 238 -4.40 -15.70 -23.54
N ASN A 239 -4.36 -14.55 -24.21
CA ASN A 239 -5.26 -14.22 -25.32
C ASN A 239 -4.50 -13.42 -26.39
N GLN A 240 -5.22 -12.93 -27.40
CA GLN A 240 -4.65 -12.15 -28.51
C GLN A 240 -3.97 -10.83 -28.10
N HIS A 241 -4.13 -10.37 -26.86
CA HIS A 241 -3.61 -9.08 -26.39
C HIS A 241 -2.54 -9.21 -25.30
N MET A 242 -2.55 -10.29 -24.52
CA MET A 242 -1.66 -10.42 -23.36
C MET A 242 -1.41 -11.86 -22.95
N GLN A 243 -0.31 -12.04 -22.25
CA GLN A 243 0.03 -13.22 -21.46
C GLN A 243 0.10 -12.81 -19.99
N ALA A 244 -0.40 -13.66 -19.08
CA ALA A 244 -0.32 -13.47 -17.64
C ALA A 244 0.18 -14.75 -16.97
N VAL A 245 1.07 -14.59 -15.99
CA VAL A 245 1.58 -15.67 -15.15
C VAL A 245 1.48 -15.26 -13.69
N SER A 246 1.00 -16.16 -12.84
CA SER A 246 1.02 -15.97 -11.38
C SER A 246 2.22 -16.71 -10.78
N LEU A 247 3.08 -15.96 -10.09
CA LEU A 247 4.26 -16.49 -9.43
C LEU A 247 3.99 -16.48 -7.91
N PRO A 248 3.81 -17.65 -7.27
CA PRO A 248 3.49 -17.69 -5.84
C PRO A 248 4.72 -17.42 -4.97
N PHE A 249 4.50 -16.75 -3.85
CA PHE A 249 5.47 -16.64 -2.74
C PHE A 249 5.33 -17.84 -1.79
N LYS A 250 6.39 -18.16 -1.07
CA LYS A 250 6.56 -19.40 -0.29
C LYS A 250 5.54 -19.55 0.84
N ASP A 251 5.35 -18.49 1.62
CA ASP A 251 4.50 -18.49 2.81
C ASP A 251 3.44 -17.37 2.79
N SER A 252 3.19 -16.82 1.59
CA SER A 252 2.25 -15.73 1.40
C SER A 252 0.90 -16.24 0.93
N GLU A 253 -0.11 -15.83 1.69
CA GLU A 253 -1.48 -15.79 1.21
C GLU A 253 -1.69 -14.66 0.17
N MET A 254 -0.71 -13.76 -0.01
CA MET A 254 -0.73 -12.75 -1.06
C MET A 254 -0.46 -13.40 -2.43
N GLN A 255 -1.52 -13.81 -3.11
CA GLN A 255 -1.53 -14.27 -4.50
C GLN A 255 -2.45 -13.38 -5.34
#